data_AF-A0A963WD02-F1
#
_entry.id   AF-A0A963WD02-F1
#
_cell.length_a   1.000
_cell.length_b   1.000
_cell.length_c   1.000
_cell.angle_alpha   90.00
_cell.angle_beta   90.00
_cell.angle_gamma   90.00
#
_symmetry.space_group_name_H-M   'P 1'
#
loop_
_entity.id
_entity.type
_entity.pdbx_description
1 polymer ?
#
loop_
_entity_poly.entity_id
_entity_poly.type
_entity_poly.pdbx_seq_one_letter_code
_entity_poly.pdbx_strand_id
1 'polypeptide(L)'
;MASISPYLHISPDPGIWLIQLFAIVLATVCVNFVLMRVLDAVERATDRTASVWDDALIHAARVPLRLLVWVVGLSAAVRLIQAVEPSLVFDYAPEVRRVAIIGIVAMFALRLIRHTEENLVDPERAIRPVDQTTAKAIGKLLRLAVLITATLVGMQTLGFSISGVVAAGGVSGIAIG
;
A
#
# COMPACT_ATOMS: atom_id res chain seq x y z
N MET A 1 -21.17 -14.33 -37.01
CA MET A 1 -20.51 -13.79 -35.81
C MET A 1 -20.24 -14.92 -34.81
N ALA A 2 -19.33 -15.86 -35.13
CA ALA A 2 -19.05 -17.02 -34.25
C ALA A 2 -17.66 -17.65 -34.50
N SER A 3 -16.61 -16.85 -34.65
CA SER A 3 -15.34 -17.36 -35.23
C SER A 3 -14.05 -16.97 -34.47
N ILE A 4 -14.15 -16.28 -33.33
CA ILE A 4 -12.97 -15.84 -32.55
C ILE A 4 -12.81 -16.56 -31.19
N SER A 5 -13.78 -17.39 -30.80
CA SER A 5 -13.73 -18.18 -29.57
C SER A 5 -12.53 -19.17 -29.46
N PRO A 6 -11.99 -19.77 -30.55
CA PRO A 6 -10.91 -20.75 -30.43
C PRO A 6 -9.52 -20.14 -30.11
N TYR A 7 -9.33 -18.85 -30.36
CA TYR A 7 -8.05 -18.17 -30.11
C TYR A 7 -7.93 -17.61 -28.68
N LEU A 8 -8.98 -17.80 -27.87
CA LEU A 8 -9.01 -17.43 -26.45
C LEU A 8 -8.79 -18.64 -25.52
N HIS A 9 -8.29 -19.76 -26.05
CA HIS A 9 -7.88 -20.89 -25.23
C HIS A 9 -6.51 -20.63 -24.61
N ILE A 10 -6.45 -20.74 -23.29
CA ILE A 10 -5.21 -20.83 -22.52
C ILE A 10 -4.48 -22.10 -23.02
N SER A 11 -3.45 -21.94 -23.85
CA SER A 11 -2.69 -23.09 -24.37
C SER A 11 -2.02 -23.85 -23.22
N PRO A 12 -2.14 -25.20 -23.15
CA PRO A 12 -1.50 -26.04 -22.13
C PRO A 12 0.01 -26.23 -22.36
N ASP A 13 0.59 -25.61 -23.40
CA ASP A 13 2.01 -25.76 -23.72
C ASP A 13 2.89 -25.10 -22.65
N PRO A 14 3.83 -25.84 -22.03
CA PRO A 14 4.74 -25.33 -21.00
C PRO A 14 5.47 -24.04 -21.38
N GLY A 15 5.76 -23.85 -22.66
CA GLY A 15 6.47 -22.66 -23.15
C GLY A 15 5.64 -21.38 -23.11
N ILE A 16 4.32 -21.45 -23.34
CA ILE A 16 3.49 -20.25 -23.52
C ILE A 16 3.25 -19.55 -22.18
N TRP A 17 2.82 -20.30 -21.16
CA TRP A 17 2.60 -19.71 -19.83
C TRP A 17 3.91 -19.31 -19.15
N LEU A 18 5.03 -20.00 -19.43
CA LEU A 18 6.35 -19.60 -18.94
C LEU A 18 6.79 -18.25 -19.55
N ILE A 19 6.58 -18.03 -20.85
CA ILE A 19 6.85 -16.75 -21.51
C ILE A 19 5.94 -15.65 -20.94
N GLN A 20 4.65 -15.95 -20.70
CA GLN A 20 3.73 -15.00 -20.09
C GLN A 20 4.14 -14.63 -18.66
N LEU A 21 4.55 -15.61 -17.85
CA LEU A 21 5.05 -15.37 -16.50
C LEU A 21 6.30 -14.49 -16.53
N PHE A 22 7.25 -14.82 -17.41
CA PHE A 22 8.45 -14.02 -17.62
C PHE A 22 8.11 -12.59 -18.04
N ALA A 23 7.16 -12.42 -18.96
CA ALA A 23 6.70 -11.10 -19.41
C ALA A 23 6.05 -10.29 -18.27
N ILE A 24 5.25 -10.92 -17.40
CA ILE A 24 4.65 -10.27 -16.22
C ILE A 24 5.75 -9.81 -15.25
N VAL A 25 6.72 -10.67 -14.95
CA VAL A 25 7.83 -10.32 -14.04
C VAL A 25 8.68 -9.20 -14.64
N LEU A 26 9.02 -9.30 -15.92
CA LEU A 26 9.77 -8.27 -16.64
C LEU A 26 9.02 -6.93 -16.62
N ALA A 27 7.73 -6.93 -16.96
CA ALA A 27 6.89 -5.74 -16.92
C ALA A 27 6.82 -5.14 -15.51
N THR A 28 6.68 -5.96 -14.47
CA THR A 28 6.66 -5.52 -13.07
C THR A 28 7.97 -4.80 -12.70
N VAL A 29 9.11 -5.39 -13.05
CA VAL A 29 10.44 -4.79 -12.79
C VAL A 29 10.61 -3.50 -13.59
N CYS A 30 10.22 -3.48 -14.87
CA CYS A 30 10.25 -2.28 -15.70
C CYS A 30 9.39 -1.15 -15.12
N VAL A 31 8.14 -1.45 -14.73
CA VAL A 31 7.25 -0.46 -14.10
C VAL A 31 7.85 0.04 -12.78
N ASN A 32 8.38 -0.84 -11.95
CA ASN A 32 9.03 -0.45 -10.70
C ASN A 32 10.24 0.47 -10.98
N PHE A 33 11.07 0.14 -11.96
CA PHE A 33 12.22 0.95 -12.35
C PHE A 33 11.79 2.34 -12.84
N VAL A 34 10.81 2.43 -13.74
CA VAL A 34 10.26 3.69 -14.22
C VAL A 34 9.67 4.50 -13.08
N LEU A 35 8.91 3.87 -12.18
CA LEU A 35 8.30 4.53 -11.03
C LEU A 35 9.36 5.14 -10.10
N MET A 36 10.43 4.40 -9.78
CA MET A 36 11.52 4.94 -8.97
C MET A 36 12.19 6.12 -9.68
N ARG A 37 12.38 6.02 -11.00
CA ARG A 37 12.99 7.10 -11.79
C ARG A 37 12.13 8.36 -11.87
N VAL A 38 10.80 8.20 -11.90
CA VAL A 38 9.82 9.29 -11.84
C VAL A 38 9.85 9.92 -10.45
N LEU A 39 9.84 9.12 -9.38
CA LEU A 39 9.93 9.65 -8.01
C LEU A 39 11.23 10.45 -7.80
N ASP A 40 12.37 9.96 -8.31
CA ASP A 40 13.62 10.72 -8.28
C ASP A 40 13.55 12.04 -9.08
N ALA A 41 12.79 12.08 -10.17
CA ALA A 41 12.60 13.29 -10.96
C ALA A 41 11.70 14.30 -10.22
N VAL A 42 10.64 13.82 -9.58
CA VAL A 42 9.71 14.62 -8.78
C VAL A 42 10.39 15.19 -7.55
N GLU A 43 11.21 14.38 -6.86
CA GLU A 43 11.99 14.84 -5.69
C GLU A 43 12.93 16.00 -6.09
N ARG A 44 13.72 15.84 -7.15
CA ARG A 44 14.59 16.93 -7.67
C ARG A 44 13.83 18.17 -8.12
N ALA A 45 12.59 18.01 -8.58
CA ALA A 45 11.75 19.13 -8.97
C ALA A 45 11.20 19.87 -7.74
N THR A 46 10.87 19.11 -6.69
CA THR A 46 10.30 19.64 -5.45
C THR A 46 11.36 20.32 -4.59
N ASP A 47 12.62 19.89 -4.64
CA ASP A 47 13.78 20.58 -4.04
C ASP A 47 13.90 22.06 -4.46
N ARG A 48 13.28 22.46 -5.58
CA ARG A 48 13.26 23.85 -6.06
C ARG A 48 12.12 24.69 -5.48
N THR A 49 11.22 24.08 -4.72
CA THR A 49 10.00 24.68 -4.14
C THR A 49 10.04 24.52 -2.63
N ALA A 50 9.85 25.60 -1.87
CA ALA A 50 9.89 25.59 -0.41
C ALA A 50 8.59 25.02 0.23
N SER A 51 8.14 23.84 -0.20
CA SER A 51 6.88 23.23 0.26
C SER A 51 7.13 22.06 1.22
N VAL A 52 6.98 22.35 2.51
CA VAL A 52 7.09 21.42 3.66
C VAL A 52 6.26 20.14 3.48
N TRP A 53 5.10 20.27 2.83
CA TRP A 53 4.10 19.22 2.65
C TRP A 53 4.42 18.30 1.48
N ASP A 54 4.92 18.85 0.38
CA ASP A 54 5.21 18.07 -0.84
C ASP A 54 6.42 17.17 -0.61
N ASP A 55 7.45 17.69 0.06
CA ASP A 55 8.63 16.89 0.44
C ASP A 55 8.25 15.72 1.35
N ALA A 56 7.44 15.99 2.39
CA ALA A 56 6.97 14.94 3.30
C ALA A 56 6.17 13.86 2.55
N LEU A 57 5.33 14.26 1.61
CA LEU A 57 4.50 13.37 0.81
C LEU A 57 5.35 12.46 -0.09
N ILE A 58 6.29 13.04 -0.84
CA ILE A 58 7.15 12.30 -1.79
C ILE A 58 8.02 11.28 -1.03
N HIS A 59 8.65 11.71 0.06
CA HIS A 59 9.49 10.83 0.90
C HIS A 59 8.68 9.71 1.53
N ALA A 60 7.48 10.01 2.04
CA ALA A 60 6.60 9.01 2.64
C ALA A 60 6.09 8.00 1.59
N ALA A 61 5.77 8.46 0.37
CA ALA A 61 5.17 7.64 -0.69
C ALA A 61 6.14 6.68 -1.37
N ARG A 62 7.45 6.98 -1.39
CA ARG A 62 8.46 6.22 -2.15
C ARG A 62 8.44 4.72 -1.87
N VAL A 63 8.44 4.33 -0.60
CA VAL A 63 8.44 2.90 -0.22
C VAL A 63 7.07 2.24 -0.41
N PRO A 64 5.94 2.82 0.04
CA PRO A 64 4.60 2.30 -0.24
C PRO A 64 4.33 2.05 -1.73
N LEU A 65 4.67 3.01 -2.58
CA LEU A 65 4.46 2.90 -4.03
C LEU A 65 5.28 1.75 -4.63
N ARG A 66 6.53 1.57 -4.19
CA ARG A 66 7.34 0.42 -4.56
C ARG A 66 6.67 -0.90 -4.17
N LEU A 67 6.18 -1.01 -2.94
CA LEU A 67 5.50 -2.22 -2.47
C LEU A 67 4.20 -2.48 -3.24
N LEU A 68 3.43 -1.45 -3.59
CA LEU A 68 2.21 -1.62 -4.40
C LEU A 68 2.52 -2.24 -5.76
N VAL A 69 3.57 -1.78 -6.45
CA VAL A 69 3.97 -2.37 -7.74
C VAL A 69 4.30 -3.86 -7.57
N TRP A 70 5.06 -4.22 -6.54
CA TRP A 70 5.38 -5.61 -6.25
C TRP A 70 4.15 -6.45 -5.93
N VAL A 71 3.23 -5.94 -5.10
CA VAL A 71 1.97 -6.63 -4.77
C VAL A 71 1.14 -6.87 -6.02
N VAL A 72 1.00 -5.86 -6.90
CA VAL A 72 0.26 -5.99 -8.16
C VAL A 72 0.93 -6.99 -9.10
N GLY A 73 2.25 -6.91 -9.27
CA GLY A 73 3.01 -7.82 -10.13
C GLY A 73 2.97 -9.26 -9.67
N LEU A 74 3.20 -9.52 -8.36
CA LEU A 74 3.06 -10.86 -7.79
C LEU A 74 1.63 -11.37 -7.91
N SER A 75 0.63 -10.51 -7.68
CA SER A 75 -0.77 -10.90 -7.83
C SER A 75 -1.12 -11.29 -9.26
N ALA A 76 -0.55 -10.62 -10.26
CA ALA A 76 -0.72 -11.00 -11.65
C ALA A 76 -0.05 -12.35 -11.96
N ALA A 77 1.17 -12.58 -11.45
CA ALA A 77 1.86 -13.86 -11.59
C ALA A 77 1.08 -15.01 -10.94
N VAL A 78 0.58 -14.82 -9.71
CA VAL A 78 -0.24 -15.82 -9.01
C VAL A 78 -1.52 -16.14 -9.78
N ARG A 79 -2.20 -15.14 -10.35
CA ARG A 79 -3.41 -15.37 -11.17
C ARG A 79 -3.11 -16.19 -12.43
N LEU A 80 -1.96 -15.97 -13.07
CA LEU A 80 -1.54 -16.77 -14.21
C LEU A 80 -1.30 -18.23 -13.80
N ILE A 81 -0.55 -18.43 -12.71
CA ILE A 81 -0.23 -19.77 -12.20
C ILE A 81 -1.52 -20.51 -11.79
N GLN A 82 -2.44 -19.85 -11.08
CA GLN A 82 -3.72 -20.43 -10.67
C GLN A 82 -4.58 -20.85 -11.88
N ALA A 83 -4.48 -20.15 -13.00
CA ALA A 83 -5.21 -20.51 -14.22
C ALA A 83 -4.62 -21.75 -14.92
N VAL A 84 -3.32 -22.02 -14.74
CA VAL A 84 -2.63 -23.20 -15.29
C VAL A 84 -2.79 -24.40 -14.36
N GLU A 85 -2.58 -24.18 -13.06
CA GLU A 85 -2.62 -25.21 -12.03
C GLU A 85 -3.45 -24.70 -10.83
N PRO A 86 -4.76 -25.00 -10.83
CA PRO A 86 -5.65 -24.63 -9.73
C PRO A 86 -5.20 -25.31 -8.42
N SER A 87 -4.94 -24.52 -7.38
CA SER A 87 -4.62 -25.03 -6.05
C SER A 87 -5.36 -24.25 -4.98
N LEU A 88 -5.73 -24.94 -3.90
CA LEU A 88 -6.43 -24.36 -2.74
C LEU A 88 -5.63 -23.22 -2.08
N VAL A 89 -4.31 -23.20 -2.24
CA VAL A 89 -3.45 -22.16 -1.69
C VAL A 89 -3.69 -20.82 -2.38
N PHE A 90 -3.99 -20.84 -3.69
CA PHE A 90 -4.20 -19.61 -4.47
C PHE A 90 -5.57 -18.98 -4.25
N ASP A 91 -6.54 -19.70 -3.68
CA ASP A 91 -7.87 -19.17 -3.38
C ASP A 91 -7.84 -18.07 -2.31
N TYR A 92 -6.83 -18.09 -1.43
CA TYR A 92 -6.60 -17.06 -0.42
C TYR A 92 -5.80 -15.84 -0.94
N ALA A 93 -5.24 -15.91 -2.16
CA ALA A 93 -4.43 -14.83 -2.72
C ALA A 93 -5.15 -13.47 -2.82
N PRO A 94 -6.45 -13.38 -3.16
CA PRO A 94 -7.18 -12.12 -3.14
C PRO A 94 -7.25 -11.47 -1.75
N GLU A 95 -7.44 -12.26 -0.69
CA GLU A 95 -7.51 -11.75 0.68
C GLU A 95 -6.14 -11.31 1.19
N VAL A 96 -5.10 -12.10 0.93
CA VAL A 96 -3.71 -11.72 1.23
C VAL A 96 -3.34 -10.41 0.52
N ARG A 97 -3.74 -10.24 -0.76
CA ARG A 97 -3.53 -9.00 -1.50
C ARG A 97 -4.25 -7.82 -0.83
N ARG A 98 -5.51 -7.98 -0.42
CA ARG A 98 -6.27 -6.90 0.26
C ARG A 98 -5.58 -6.49 1.55
N VAL A 99 -5.17 -7.45 2.38
CA VAL A 99 -4.45 -7.20 3.64
C VAL A 99 -3.11 -6.51 3.38
N ALA A 100 -2.35 -6.96 2.37
CA ALA A 100 -1.11 -6.31 1.97
C ALA A 100 -1.32 -4.84 1.55
N ILE A 101 -2.36 -4.55 0.75
CA ILE A 101 -2.69 -3.17 0.35
C ILE A 101 -3.05 -2.31 1.57
N ILE A 102 -3.88 -2.82 2.49
CA ILE A 102 -4.23 -2.11 3.73
C ILE A 102 -2.98 -1.79 4.55
N GLY A 103 -2.09 -2.78 4.72
CA GLY A 103 -0.82 -2.60 5.41
C GLY A 103 0.08 -1.56 4.74
N ILE A 104 0.13 -1.53 3.41
CA ILE A 104 0.90 -0.55 2.66
C ILE A 104 0.33 0.87 2.83
N VAL A 105 -1.00 1.03 2.79
CA VAL A 105 -1.68 2.31 3.01
C VAL A 105 -1.46 2.79 4.45
N ALA A 106 -1.58 1.91 5.43
CA ALA A 106 -1.30 2.23 6.83
C ALA A 106 0.16 2.65 7.02
N MET A 107 1.11 1.91 6.43
CA MET A 107 2.53 2.25 6.45
C MET A 107 2.80 3.61 5.80
N PHE A 108 2.13 3.92 4.69
CA PHE A 108 2.22 5.23 4.04
C PHE A 108 1.73 6.34 4.98
N ALA A 109 0.54 6.19 5.56
CA ALA A 109 -0.02 7.18 6.48
C ALA A 109 0.88 7.42 7.70
N LEU A 110 1.39 6.35 8.32
CA LEU A 110 2.30 6.46 9.46
C LEU A 110 3.61 7.17 9.09
N ARG A 111 4.17 6.89 7.90
CA ARG A 111 5.35 7.59 7.39
C ARG A 111 5.07 9.05 7.10
N LEU A 112 3.92 9.35 6.49
CA LEU A 112 3.51 10.71 6.17
C LEU A 112 3.37 11.55 7.43
N ILE A 113 2.70 11.01 8.46
CA ILE A 113 2.57 11.67 9.76
C ILE A 113 3.95 11.98 10.36
N ARG A 114 4.86 11.00 10.38
CA ARG A 114 6.22 11.19 10.90
C ARG A 114 7.01 12.26 10.13
N HIS A 115 7.03 12.20 8.80
CA HIS A 115 7.77 13.16 7.98
C HIS A 115 7.16 14.56 8.04
N THR A 116 5.84 14.67 8.15
CA THR A 116 5.18 15.95 8.35
C THR A 116 5.55 16.54 9.70
N GLU A 117 5.51 15.77 10.79
CA GLU A 117 5.92 16.24 12.12
C GLU A 117 7.37 16.74 12.14
N GLU A 118 8.28 15.99 11.54
CA GLU A 118 9.70 16.37 11.42
C GLU A 118 9.85 17.69 10.66
N ASN A 119 9.18 17.82 9.51
CA ASN A 119 9.27 19.02 8.68
C ASN A 119 8.55 20.24 9.29
N LEU A 120 7.50 20.06 10.11
CA LEU A 120 6.72 21.16 10.71
C LEU A 120 7.40 21.79 11.93
N VAL A 121 8.30 21.04 12.57
CA VAL A 121 9.08 21.46 13.73
C VAL A 121 10.40 22.12 13.30
N ASP A 122 10.88 21.82 12.09
CA ASP A 122 12.14 22.33 11.56
C ASP A 122 12.03 23.85 11.23
N PRO A 123 12.79 24.72 11.93
CA PRO A 123 12.77 26.17 11.70
C PRO A 123 13.30 26.58 10.32
N GLU A 124 14.12 25.75 9.66
CA GLU A 124 14.68 26.05 8.34
C GLU A 124 13.70 25.74 7.21
N ARG A 125 12.73 24.85 7.46
CA ARG A 125 11.73 24.41 6.47
C ARG A 125 10.36 25.03 6.68
N ALA A 126 9.95 25.29 7.92
CA ALA A 126 8.61 25.81 8.21
C ALA A 126 8.57 27.35 8.25
N ILE A 127 7.70 27.96 7.42
CA ILE A 127 7.41 29.41 7.45
C ILE A 127 6.91 29.86 8.84
N ARG A 128 6.24 28.97 9.56
CA ARG A 128 5.82 29.17 10.95
C ARG A 128 5.99 27.85 11.71
N PRO A 129 7.14 27.62 12.37
CA PRO A 129 7.41 26.37 13.07
C PRO A 129 6.38 26.16 14.18
N VAL A 130 5.78 24.98 14.18
CA VAL A 130 4.82 24.58 15.22
C VAL A 130 5.60 24.14 16.44
N ASP A 131 5.09 24.46 17.63
CA ASP A 131 5.70 24.01 18.87
C ASP A 131 5.81 22.47 18.91
N GLN A 132 6.99 21.98 19.34
CA GLN A 132 7.30 20.55 19.29
C GLN A 132 6.32 19.70 20.10
N THR A 133 5.80 20.24 21.20
CA THR A 133 4.87 19.51 22.06
C THR A 133 3.52 19.32 21.36
N THR A 134 3.08 20.33 20.60
CA THR A 134 1.83 20.30 19.83
C THR A 134 1.94 19.32 18.65
N ALA A 135 3.02 19.40 17.87
CA ALA A 135 3.25 18.50 16.74
C ALA A 135 3.31 17.04 17.19
N LYS A 136 4.04 16.74 18.27
CA LYS A 136 4.12 15.37 18.83
C LYS A 136 2.79 14.88 19.38
N ALA A 137 1.99 15.75 20.02
CA ALA A 137 0.68 15.38 20.55
C ALA A 137 -0.28 14.98 19.42
N ILE A 138 -0.41 15.83 18.39
CA ILE A 138 -1.26 15.57 17.21
C ILE A 138 -0.78 14.32 16.48
N GLY A 139 0.53 14.21 16.28
CA GLY A 139 1.18 13.06 15.68
C GLY A 139 0.84 11.73 16.35
N LYS A 140 0.92 11.69 17.69
CA LYS A 140 0.58 10.51 18.47
C LYS A 140 -0.88 10.11 18.31
N LEU A 141 -1.80 11.08 18.31
CA LEU A 141 -3.23 10.84 18.10
C LEU A 141 -3.52 10.30 16.70
N LEU A 142 -2.93 10.90 15.66
CA LEU A 142 -3.11 10.43 14.28
C LEU A 142 -2.55 9.03 14.06
N ARG A 143 -1.37 8.72 14.61
CA ARG A 143 -0.77 7.37 14.52
C ARG A 143 -1.67 6.32 15.18
N LEU A 144 -2.24 6.64 16.34
CA LEU A 144 -3.16 5.75 17.02
C LEU A 144 -4.43 5.51 16.19
N ALA A 145 -5.02 6.58 15.63
CA ALA A 145 -6.18 6.48 14.76
C ALA A 145 -5.91 5.59 13.53
N VAL A 146 -4.78 5.81 12.83
CA VAL A 146 -4.38 5.00 11.68
C VAL A 146 -4.21 3.52 12.07
N LEU A 147 -3.58 3.24 13.21
CA LEU A 147 -3.38 1.86 13.68
C LEU A 147 -4.71 1.16 13.96
N ILE A 148 -5.64 1.84 14.64
CA ILE A 148 -6.97 1.31 14.93
C ILE A 148 -7.72 1.04 13.62
N THR A 149 -7.78 2.01 12.71
CA THR A 149 -8.47 1.84 11.41
C THR A 149 -7.86 0.71 10.59
N ALA A 150 -6.53 0.66 10.47
CA ALA A 150 -5.85 -0.40 9.71
C ALA A 150 -6.12 -1.79 10.29
N THR A 151 -6.15 -1.90 11.62
CA THR A 151 -6.44 -3.16 12.32
C THR A 151 -7.88 -3.59 12.07
N LEU A 152 -8.85 -2.69 12.22
CA LEU A 152 -10.27 -2.98 12.01
C LEU A 152 -10.54 -3.40 10.56
N VAL A 153 -10.01 -2.66 9.59
CA VAL A 153 -10.22 -2.94 8.16
C VAL A 153 -9.48 -4.23 7.77
N GLY A 154 -8.26 -4.45 8.26
CA GLY A 154 -7.51 -5.69 8.00
C GLY A 154 -8.21 -6.93 8.54
N MET A 155 -8.77 -6.81 9.74
CA MET A 155 -9.53 -7.87 10.38
C MET A 155 -10.87 -8.12 9.65
N GLN A 156 -11.56 -7.06 9.21
CA GLN A 156 -12.75 -7.17 8.36
C GLN A 156 -12.45 -7.93 7.05
N THR A 157 -11.32 -7.64 6.40
CA THR A 157 -10.94 -8.35 5.16
C THR A 157 -10.70 -9.83 5.35
N LEU A 158 -10.32 -10.27 6.56
CA LEU A 158 -10.15 -11.68 6.87
C LEU A 158 -11.47 -12.38 7.28
N GLY A 159 -12.61 -11.67 7.22
CA GLY A 159 -13.93 -12.23 7.51
C GLY A 159 -14.35 -12.16 8.98
N PHE A 160 -13.59 -11.50 9.84
CA PHE A 160 -14.01 -11.26 11.22
C PHE A 160 -15.07 -10.14 11.27
N SER A 161 -16.01 -10.27 12.19
CA SER A 161 -17.06 -9.26 12.38
C SER A 161 -16.53 -8.03 13.11
N ILE A 162 -16.62 -6.87 12.46
CA ILE A 162 -16.31 -5.56 13.07
C ILE A 162 -17.21 -5.32 14.29
N SER A 163 -18.48 -5.73 14.21
CA SER A 163 -19.44 -5.53 15.29
C SER A 163 -19.00 -6.23 16.58
N GLY A 164 -18.32 -7.37 16.49
CA GLY A 164 -17.77 -8.06 17.67
C GLY A 164 -16.63 -7.29 18.34
N VAL A 165 -15.71 -6.73 17.55
CA VAL A 165 -14.57 -5.96 18.09
C VAL A 165 -14.97 -4.57 18.56
N VAL A 166 -15.91 -3.92 17.88
CA VAL A 166 -16.48 -2.63 18.33
C VAL A 166 -17.33 -2.82 19.59
N ALA A 167 -18.10 -3.90 19.71
CA ALA A 167 -18.84 -4.22 20.94
C ALA A 167 -17.89 -4.47 22.12
N ALA A 168 -16.79 -5.21 21.91
CA ALA A 168 -15.77 -5.41 22.93
C ALA A 168 -15.05 -4.09 23.32
N GLY A 169 -14.79 -3.22 22.34
CA GLY A 169 -14.25 -1.87 22.55
C GLY A 169 -15.20 -0.93 23.31
N GLY A 170 -16.51 -1.03 23.04
CA GLY A 170 -17.54 -0.26 23.74
C GLY A 170 -17.68 -0.64 25.22
N VAL A 171 -17.61 -1.94 25.54
CA VAL A 171 -17.68 -2.41 26.94
C VAL A 171 -16.41 -2.04 27.73
N SER A 172 -15.24 -2.10 27.10
CA SER A 172 -13.98 -1.68 27.74
C SER A 172 -13.90 -0.16 27.98
N GLY A 173 -14.59 0.66 27.18
CA GLY A 173 -14.73 2.10 27.43
C GLY A 173 -15.59 2.47 28.64
N ILE A 174 -16.53 1.61 29.05
CA ILE A 174 -17.38 1.82 30.24
C ILE A 174 -16.64 1.42 31.53
N ALA A 175 -15.74 0.44 31.46
CA ALA A 175 -14.99 -0.06 32.62
C ALA A 175 -13.80 0.82 33.07
N ILE A 176 -13.40 1.80 32.25
CA ILE A 176 -12.32 2.76 32.54
C ILE A 176 -12.90 4.12 33.01
N GLY A 177 -14.23 4.24 33.08
CA GLY A 177 -14.95 5.40 33.62
C GLY A 177 -15.20 5.34 35.11
#